data_AF-S4NAE6-F1
#
_entry.id   AF-S4NAE6-F1
#
_cell.length_a   1.000
_cell.length_b   1.000
_cell.length_c   1.000
_cell.angle_alpha   90.00
_cell.angle_beta   90.00
_cell.angle_gamma   90.00
#
_symmetry.space_group_name_H-M   'P 1'
#
loop_
_entity.id
_entity.type
_entity.pdbx_description
1 polymer ?
#
loop_
_entity_poly.entity_id
_entity_poly.type
_entity_poly.pdbx_seq_one_letter_code
_entity_poly.pdbx_strand_id
1 'polypeptide(L)'
;MSVTHDLVRRSATGRPVIDFDHHSPAYRDTWKQLAARFHATGSPVAWTEHHGGYWVVASWEEVQRIGSDWETFTSVNDLTGTENGGKGQLIPQMPYRLHLGESDPPLHTERRRIEAPFFTPKALRQWDPVARQYLDEALDKVAGRGQAELIDDVIIPTTARTTLYVLGYDADDWHDAAYAAHEGVYLLPDDPRYPHEAQARLRVRFRDMLAARGQTPAGDVLSALATGTVQGEPLGLEVAESMVNALVFGGFDTTTAATASALIHLTQHPDQAERVRTDAAYRKNAIEEFLRFWPPGTGIARTAVRDTEILGQPIARGESVYMWLAGANRDPLKFPDPDRLDLERDNARDHVSFSTGHHRCLGSPLAKAELDAMLETILTRLPGLRIDPDAVVGYPSIGGAHGYISVPATFTPTSTPTEV
;
A
#
# COMPACT_ATOMS: atom_id res chain seq x y z
N MET A 1 -32.49 -10.61 -11.06
CA MET A 1 -32.09 -10.21 -12.43
C MET A 1 -32.40 -8.73 -12.76
N SER A 2 -32.51 -7.79 -11.81
CA SER A 2 -32.93 -6.40 -12.13
C SER A 2 -32.11 -5.26 -11.51
N VAL A 3 -30.93 -5.51 -10.93
CA VAL A 3 -30.12 -4.44 -10.27
C VAL A 3 -28.81 -4.14 -11.02
N THR A 4 -28.44 -4.96 -12.01
CA THR A 4 -27.18 -4.83 -12.76
C THR A 4 -27.23 -3.84 -13.92
N HIS A 5 -28.41 -3.52 -14.47
CA HIS A 5 -28.53 -2.63 -15.63
C HIS A 5 -28.29 -1.15 -15.30
N ASP A 6 -28.33 -0.74 -14.03
CA ASP A 6 -28.19 0.67 -13.64
C ASP A 6 -26.76 1.08 -13.26
N LEU A 7 -25.81 0.15 -13.12
CA LEU A 7 -24.45 0.51 -12.71
C LEU A 7 -23.65 1.14 -13.84
N VAL A 8 -23.72 0.57 -15.04
CA VAL A 8 -22.93 0.99 -16.20
C VAL A 8 -23.87 1.49 -17.29
N ARG A 9 -23.88 2.81 -17.51
CA ARG A 9 -24.63 3.46 -18.59
C ARG A 9 -23.80 3.51 -19.87
N ARG A 10 -24.43 3.91 -20.99
CA ARG A 10 -23.71 4.23 -22.23
C ARG A 10 -23.59 5.74 -22.40
N SER A 11 -22.39 6.24 -22.74
CA SER A 11 -22.20 7.64 -23.14
C SER A 11 -22.79 7.91 -24.53
N ALA A 12 -22.84 9.19 -24.93
CA ALA A 12 -23.19 9.58 -26.31
C ALA A 12 -22.23 8.98 -27.36
N THR A 13 -20.99 8.67 -26.97
CA THR A 13 -19.97 8.03 -27.80
C THR A 13 -19.97 6.50 -27.68
N GLY A 14 -20.93 5.92 -26.97
CA GLY A 14 -21.08 4.47 -26.79
C GLY A 14 -20.17 3.85 -25.72
N ARG A 15 -19.35 4.64 -25.01
CA ARG A 15 -18.49 4.13 -23.92
C ARG A 15 -19.34 3.62 -22.76
N PRO A 16 -18.98 2.47 -22.14
CA PRO A 16 -19.57 2.09 -20.86
C PRO A 16 -19.08 3.09 -19.81
N VAL A 17 -20.00 3.71 -19.06
CA VAL A 17 -19.68 4.72 -18.04
C VAL A 17 -20.15 4.26 -16.67
N ILE A 18 -19.26 4.31 -15.68
CA ILE A 18 -19.51 3.99 -14.28
C ILE A 18 -19.27 5.24 -13.42
N ASP A 19 -20.09 5.41 -12.37
CA ASP A 19 -19.81 6.39 -11.32
C ASP A 19 -18.75 5.82 -10.37
N PHE A 20 -17.49 6.16 -10.61
CA PHE A 20 -16.34 5.70 -9.83
C PHE A 20 -15.45 6.89 -9.49
N ASP A 21 -15.49 7.31 -8.23
CA ASP A 21 -14.57 8.28 -7.64
C ASP A 21 -13.89 7.68 -6.42
N HIS A 22 -12.67 7.17 -6.61
CA HIS A 22 -11.87 6.56 -5.55
C HIS A 22 -11.42 7.52 -4.43
N HIS A 23 -11.56 8.84 -4.61
CA HIS A 23 -11.32 9.85 -3.57
C HIS A 23 -12.57 10.20 -2.77
N SER A 24 -13.73 9.70 -3.15
CA SER A 24 -14.99 10.01 -2.46
C SER A 24 -15.16 9.20 -1.17
N PRO A 25 -15.80 9.78 -0.13
CA PRO A 25 -16.28 9.02 1.02
C PRO A 25 -17.28 7.91 0.63
N ALA A 26 -18.09 8.15 -0.41
CA ALA A 26 -19.03 7.16 -0.91
C ALA A 26 -18.32 5.89 -1.42
N TYR A 27 -17.20 6.04 -2.13
CA TYR A 27 -16.38 4.91 -2.54
C TYR A 27 -15.79 4.19 -1.33
N ARG A 28 -15.22 4.91 -0.34
CA ARG A 28 -14.73 4.30 0.91
C ARG A 28 -15.78 3.38 1.55
N ASP A 29 -17.03 3.82 1.61
CA ASP A 29 -18.10 3.08 2.28
C ASP A 29 -18.67 1.91 1.45
N THR A 30 -18.56 1.99 0.11
CA THR A 30 -19.32 1.08 -0.78
C THR A 30 -18.49 0.31 -1.80
N TRP A 31 -17.17 0.47 -1.83
CA TRP A 31 -16.30 -0.11 -2.87
C TRP A 31 -16.43 -1.63 -3.01
N LYS A 32 -16.71 -2.37 -1.92
CA LYS A 32 -16.93 -3.83 -1.97
C LYS A 32 -18.19 -4.18 -2.75
N GLN A 33 -19.31 -3.48 -2.48
CA GLN A 33 -20.56 -3.68 -3.22
C GLN A 33 -20.41 -3.22 -4.67
N LEU A 34 -19.66 -2.15 -4.90
CA LEU A 34 -19.31 -1.68 -6.23
C LEU A 34 -18.55 -2.76 -7.02
N ALA A 35 -17.58 -3.43 -6.40
CA ALA A 35 -16.80 -4.49 -7.05
C ALA A 35 -17.71 -5.67 -7.45
N ALA A 36 -18.56 -6.15 -6.53
CA ALA A 36 -19.50 -7.22 -6.82
C ALA A 36 -20.46 -6.87 -7.96
N ARG A 37 -21.03 -5.65 -7.94
CA ARG A 37 -21.93 -5.18 -9.00
C ARG A 37 -21.20 -4.98 -10.34
N PHE A 38 -19.95 -4.53 -10.32
CA PHE A 38 -19.15 -4.30 -11.52
C PHE A 38 -18.77 -5.62 -12.20
N HIS A 39 -18.36 -6.62 -11.44
CA HIS A 39 -18.14 -7.98 -11.95
C HIS A 39 -19.42 -8.62 -12.48
N ALA A 40 -20.56 -8.38 -11.83
CA ALA A 40 -21.87 -8.89 -12.29
C ALA A 40 -22.34 -8.31 -13.64
N THR A 41 -21.67 -7.30 -14.18
CA THR A 41 -21.91 -6.81 -15.56
C THR A 41 -21.38 -7.76 -16.63
N GLY A 42 -20.48 -8.69 -16.28
CA GLY A 42 -19.80 -9.60 -17.20
C GLY A 42 -18.61 -8.99 -17.95
N SER A 43 -18.40 -7.67 -17.87
CA SER A 43 -17.23 -6.98 -18.44
C SER A 43 -16.83 -5.83 -17.50
N PRO A 44 -16.00 -6.10 -16.48
CA PRO A 44 -15.63 -5.12 -15.44
C PRO A 44 -14.59 -4.11 -15.95
N VAL A 45 -14.92 -3.43 -17.05
CA VAL A 45 -14.17 -2.34 -17.69
C VAL A 45 -15.13 -1.22 -18.07
N ALA A 46 -14.94 -0.03 -17.48
CA ALA A 46 -15.80 1.12 -17.73
C ALA A 46 -15.05 2.43 -17.57
N TRP A 47 -15.50 3.44 -18.30
CA TRP A 47 -15.02 4.82 -18.20
C TRP A 47 -15.66 5.51 -17.00
N THR A 48 -14.92 6.31 -16.25
CA THR A 48 -15.48 7.28 -15.31
C THR A 48 -15.19 8.69 -15.81
N GLU A 49 -16.08 9.63 -15.53
CA GLU A 49 -15.92 11.05 -15.91
C GLU A 49 -15.21 11.86 -14.81
N HIS A 50 -14.99 11.27 -13.64
CA HIS A 50 -14.28 11.90 -12.52
C HIS A 50 -12.80 12.15 -12.85
N HIS A 51 -12.21 13.20 -12.24
CA HIS A 51 -10.78 13.54 -12.34
C HIS A 51 -10.26 13.72 -13.77
N GLY A 52 -11.08 14.24 -14.68
CA GLY A 52 -10.73 14.40 -16.11
C GLY A 52 -10.91 13.14 -16.96
N GLY A 53 -11.37 12.06 -16.33
CA GLY A 53 -11.80 10.83 -16.94
C GLY A 53 -10.72 9.78 -17.18
N TYR A 54 -11.06 8.53 -16.90
CA TYR A 54 -10.16 7.38 -17.00
C TYR A 54 -10.94 6.07 -17.09
N TRP A 55 -10.28 5.01 -17.55
CA TRP A 55 -10.81 3.65 -17.54
C TRP A 55 -10.57 2.99 -16.19
N VAL A 56 -11.59 2.33 -15.64
CA VAL A 56 -11.50 1.48 -14.44
C VAL A 56 -11.53 0.02 -14.87
N VAL A 57 -10.55 -0.76 -14.44
CA VAL A 57 -10.43 -2.19 -14.78
C VAL A 57 -10.36 -3.01 -13.50
N ALA A 58 -11.30 -3.92 -13.32
CA ALA A 58 -11.34 -4.82 -12.16
C ALA A 58 -11.19 -6.31 -12.52
N SER A 59 -11.01 -6.67 -13.78
CA SER A 59 -10.65 -8.05 -14.15
C SER A 59 -9.24 -8.38 -13.64
N TRP A 60 -9.09 -9.50 -12.92
CA TRP A 60 -7.80 -9.94 -12.40
C TRP A 60 -6.80 -10.22 -13.52
N GLU A 61 -7.26 -10.87 -14.59
CA GLU A 61 -6.41 -11.21 -15.74
C GLU A 61 -5.92 -9.96 -16.49
N GLU A 62 -6.81 -8.99 -16.70
CA GLU A 62 -6.44 -7.73 -17.36
C GLU A 62 -5.51 -6.89 -16.50
N VAL A 63 -5.73 -6.82 -15.18
CA VAL A 63 -4.79 -6.14 -14.27
C VAL A 63 -3.40 -6.76 -14.33
N GLN A 64 -3.29 -8.09 -14.36
CA GLN A 64 -2.01 -8.80 -14.52
C GLN A 64 -1.34 -8.48 -15.85
N ARG A 65 -2.11 -8.46 -16.94
CA ARG A 65 -1.63 -8.12 -18.28
C ARG A 65 -1.13 -6.68 -18.35
N ILE A 66 -1.95 -5.72 -17.94
CA ILE A 66 -1.63 -4.28 -17.96
C ILE A 66 -0.38 -3.98 -17.13
N GLY A 67 -0.27 -4.56 -15.92
CA GLY A 67 0.91 -4.34 -15.09
C GLY A 67 2.21 -4.93 -15.66
N SER A 68 2.12 -5.90 -16.58
CA SER A 68 3.26 -6.53 -17.24
C SER A 68 3.63 -5.90 -18.59
N ASP A 69 2.63 -5.43 -19.34
CA ASP A 69 2.75 -4.84 -20.68
C ASP A 69 3.05 -3.33 -20.60
N TRP A 70 4.24 -3.01 -20.09
CA TRP A 70 4.70 -1.62 -19.92
C TRP A 70 4.89 -0.89 -21.27
N GLU A 71 5.16 -1.62 -22.35
CA GLU A 71 5.31 -1.06 -23.70
C GLU A 71 4.01 -0.47 -24.24
N THR A 72 2.88 -0.97 -23.76
CA THR A 72 1.54 -0.46 -24.10
C THR A 72 1.01 0.46 -23.02
N PHE A 73 1.26 0.12 -21.75
CA PHE A 73 0.73 0.80 -20.58
C PHE A 73 1.87 1.36 -19.72
N THR A 74 2.27 2.59 -20.02
CA THR A 74 3.39 3.25 -19.34
C THR A 74 3.04 3.66 -17.91
N SER A 75 4.03 3.59 -17.01
CA SER A 75 3.98 4.19 -15.67
C SER A 75 4.52 5.63 -15.64
N VAL A 76 5.14 6.12 -16.71
CA VAL A 76 5.84 7.42 -16.75
C VAL A 76 4.89 8.57 -16.41
N ASN A 77 5.40 9.55 -15.67
CA ASN A 77 4.72 10.81 -15.40
C ASN A 77 5.38 11.95 -16.20
N ASP A 78 4.89 12.14 -17.43
CA ASP A 78 5.39 13.13 -18.40
C ASP A 78 4.80 14.52 -18.13
N LEU A 79 5.39 15.22 -17.16
CA LEU A 79 4.99 16.58 -16.77
C LEU A 79 5.35 17.65 -17.81
N THR A 80 6.31 17.40 -18.69
CA THR A 80 6.82 18.37 -19.66
C THR A 80 6.23 18.17 -21.06
N GLY A 81 5.56 17.04 -21.31
CA GLY A 81 5.06 16.66 -22.62
C GLY A 81 6.18 16.31 -23.61
N THR A 82 7.36 15.96 -23.10
CA THR A 82 8.56 15.68 -23.91
C THR A 82 8.95 14.21 -23.92
N GLU A 83 8.18 13.34 -23.27
CA GLU A 83 8.42 11.90 -23.18
C GLU A 83 7.31 11.15 -23.93
N ASN A 84 6.68 10.15 -23.29
CA ASN A 84 5.70 9.27 -23.92
C ASN A 84 4.24 9.68 -23.64
N GLY A 85 4.01 10.84 -23.00
CA GLY A 85 2.68 11.33 -22.65
C GLY A 85 2.00 10.60 -21.49
N GLY A 86 2.74 9.80 -20.72
CA GLY A 86 2.24 9.15 -19.52
C GLY A 86 1.83 10.15 -18.43
N LYS A 87 0.83 9.80 -17.62
CA LYS A 87 0.27 10.67 -16.57
C LYS A 87 0.59 10.19 -15.15
N GLY A 88 1.59 9.34 -15.01
CA GLY A 88 1.99 8.77 -13.73
C GLY A 88 1.06 7.67 -13.23
N GLN A 89 1.29 7.28 -11.98
CA GLN A 89 0.65 6.12 -11.37
C GLN A 89 -0.55 6.48 -10.47
N LEU A 90 -0.75 7.78 -10.20
CA LEU A 90 -1.83 8.30 -9.37
C LEU A 90 -2.82 9.09 -10.23
N ILE A 91 -4.09 9.14 -9.78
CA ILE A 91 -5.15 9.95 -10.39
C ILE A 91 -5.74 10.82 -9.28
N PRO A 92 -5.86 12.15 -9.45
CA PRO A 92 -5.36 12.92 -10.58
C PRO A 92 -3.82 12.88 -10.70
N GLN A 93 -3.29 13.26 -11.87
CA GLN A 93 -1.85 13.30 -12.13
C GLN A 93 -1.16 14.24 -11.14
N MET A 94 -0.12 13.75 -10.46
CA MET A 94 0.65 14.55 -9.52
C MET A 94 1.59 15.52 -10.24
N PRO A 95 1.78 16.76 -9.73
CA PRO A 95 2.64 17.77 -10.36
C PRO A 95 4.14 17.54 -10.12
N TYR A 96 4.53 16.34 -9.69
CA TYR A 96 5.90 15.93 -9.41
C TYR A 96 6.06 14.42 -9.67
N ARG A 97 7.31 13.95 -9.81
CA ARG A 97 7.60 12.56 -10.18
C ARG A 97 7.92 11.67 -8.97
N LEU A 98 7.29 10.49 -8.96
CA LEU A 98 7.66 9.36 -8.11
C LEU A 98 8.64 8.47 -8.87
N HIS A 99 9.90 8.90 -9.00
CA HIS A 99 10.82 8.46 -10.05
C HIS A 99 10.95 6.94 -10.25
N LEU A 100 11.00 6.12 -9.19
CA LEU A 100 11.04 4.66 -9.36
C LEU A 100 9.68 4.13 -9.86
N GLY A 101 8.59 4.46 -9.16
CA GLY A 101 7.24 3.99 -9.51
C GLY A 101 6.68 4.55 -10.83
N GLU A 102 7.22 5.67 -11.29
CA GLU A 102 6.81 6.37 -12.52
C GLU A 102 7.91 6.34 -13.59
N SER A 103 8.52 5.18 -13.76
CA SER A 103 9.45 4.90 -14.86
C SER A 103 9.21 3.52 -15.43
N ASP A 104 9.59 3.31 -16.69
CA ASP A 104 9.51 2.01 -17.35
C ASP A 104 10.91 1.43 -17.59
N PRO A 105 11.03 0.12 -17.89
CA PRO A 105 12.29 -0.46 -18.38
C PRO A 105 12.84 0.30 -19.62
N PRO A 106 14.17 0.40 -19.77
CA PRO A 106 15.21 -0.12 -18.87
C PRO A 106 15.45 0.73 -17.61
N LEU A 107 15.02 1.99 -17.60
CA LEU A 107 15.33 2.96 -16.54
C LEU A 107 14.80 2.51 -15.18
N HIS A 108 13.56 2.02 -15.13
CA HIS A 108 12.99 1.41 -13.93
C HIS A 108 13.81 0.24 -13.42
N THR A 109 14.23 -0.66 -14.33
CA THR A 109 14.99 -1.87 -13.97
C THR A 109 16.32 -1.51 -13.31
N GLU A 110 17.00 -0.49 -13.82
CA GLU A 110 18.26 0.00 -13.27
C GLU A 110 18.08 0.68 -11.92
N ARG A 111 17.09 1.58 -11.78
CA ARG A 111 16.75 2.21 -10.50
C ARG A 111 16.40 1.16 -9.43
N ARG A 112 15.53 0.22 -9.78
CA ARG A 112 15.08 -0.85 -8.88
C ARG A 112 16.22 -1.74 -8.40
N ARG A 113 17.25 -1.96 -9.23
CA ARG A 113 18.41 -2.78 -8.88
C ARG A 113 19.22 -2.20 -7.71
N ILE A 114 19.12 -0.90 -7.46
CA ILE A 114 19.82 -0.24 -6.34
C ILE A 114 19.20 -0.65 -4.99
N GLU A 115 17.87 -0.66 -4.89
CA GLU A 115 17.16 -0.96 -3.64
C GLU A 115 16.86 -2.45 -3.44
N ALA A 116 16.63 -3.19 -4.54
CA ALA A 116 16.18 -4.58 -4.47
C ALA A 116 17.03 -5.53 -3.59
N PRO A 117 18.37 -5.41 -3.49
CA PRO A 117 19.18 -6.26 -2.63
C PRO A 117 18.79 -6.20 -1.14
N PHE A 118 18.28 -5.06 -0.69
CA PHE A 118 17.87 -4.84 0.70
C PHE A 118 16.54 -5.55 1.00
N PHE A 119 15.65 -5.76 0.04
CA PHE A 119 14.35 -6.39 0.28
C PHE A 119 14.32 -7.90 -0.04
N THR A 120 15.49 -8.56 -0.02
CA THR A 120 15.59 -10.01 -0.22
C THR A 120 15.32 -10.77 1.08
N PRO A 121 14.85 -12.03 1.04
CA PRO A 121 14.71 -12.85 2.25
C PRO A 121 15.99 -12.99 3.08
N LYS A 122 17.17 -12.82 2.46
CA LYS A 122 18.45 -12.83 3.16
C LYS A 122 18.66 -11.56 3.98
N ALA A 123 18.39 -10.39 3.40
CA ALA A 123 18.51 -9.11 4.08
C ALA A 123 17.47 -8.97 5.21
N LEU A 124 16.23 -9.42 4.98
CA LEU A 124 15.17 -9.41 6.00
C LEU A 124 15.55 -10.16 7.29
N ARG A 125 16.33 -11.26 7.20
CA ARG A 125 16.80 -11.98 8.39
C ARG A 125 17.67 -11.12 9.32
N GLN A 126 18.25 -10.05 8.82
CA GLN A 126 19.04 -9.11 9.63
C GLN A 126 18.14 -8.10 10.35
N TRP A 127 16.95 -7.82 9.80
CA TRP A 127 16.05 -6.78 10.29
C TRP A 127 14.92 -7.33 11.16
N ASP A 128 14.51 -8.59 10.97
CA ASP A 128 13.47 -9.24 11.77
C ASP A 128 13.70 -9.13 13.29
N PRO A 129 14.92 -9.34 13.83
CA PRO A 129 15.15 -9.14 15.27
C PRO A 129 14.92 -7.70 15.73
N VAL A 130 15.25 -6.72 14.89
CA VAL A 130 15.10 -5.29 15.19
C VAL A 130 13.63 -4.89 15.16
N ALA A 131 12.87 -5.36 14.17
CA ALA A 131 11.43 -5.14 14.09
C ALA A 131 10.70 -5.73 15.31
N ARG A 132 11.10 -6.94 15.74
CA ARG A 132 10.57 -7.58 16.96
C ARG A 132 10.92 -6.78 18.22
N GLN A 133 12.14 -6.27 18.33
CA GLN A 133 12.52 -5.39 19.43
C GLN A 133 11.63 -4.14 19.48
N TYR A 134 11.39 -3.47 18.34
CA TYR A 134 10.53 -2.29 18.30
C TYR A 134 9.08 -2.60 18.69
N LEU A 135 8.57 -3.77 18.28
CA LEU A 135 7.26 -4.25 18.69
C LEU A 135 7.19 -4.53 20.19
N ASP A 136 8.19 -5.20 20.74
CA ASP A 136 8.26 -5.50 22.17
C ASP A 136 8.31 -4.22 23.02
N GLU A 137 9.15 -3.26 22.63
CA GLU A 137 9.24 -1.95 23.29
C GLU A 137 7.91 -1.16 23.23
N ALA A 138 7.20 -1.24 22.11
CA ALA A 138 5.89 -0.59 21.97
C ALA A 138 4.83 -1.28 22.85
N LEU A 139 4.83 -2.62 22.88
CA LEU A 139 3.92 -3.40 23.73
C LEU A 139 4.20 -3.21 25.22
N ASP A 140 5.46 -3.11 25.64
CA ASP A 140 5.83 -2.90 27.05
C ASP A 140 5.28 -1.58 27.61
N LYS A 141 5.16 -0.55 26.77
CA LYS A 141 4.55 0.74 27.14
C LYS A 141 3.05 0.65 27.40
N VAL A 142 2.36 -0.35 26.84
CA VAL A 142 0.90 -0.47 26.93
C VAL A 142 0.39 -1.66 27.74
N ALA A 143 1.16 -2.74 27.87
CA ALA A 143 0.67 -4.01 28.41
C ALA A 143 0.10 -3.90 29.84
N GLY A 144 0.65 -3.00 30.66
CA GLY A 144 0.17 -2.74 32.02
C GLY A 144 -1.05 -1.82 32.12
N ARG A 145 -1.45 -1.13 31.04
CA ARG A 145 -2.56 -0.15 31.03
C ARG A 145 -3.93 -0.82 30.86
N GLY A 146 -4.00 -2.00 30.26
CA GLY A 146 -5.25 -2.67 29.88
C GLY A 146 -6.02 -2.00 28.72
N GLN A 147 -5.43 -0.97 28.12
CA GLN A 147 -5.95 -0.22 27.00
C GLN A 147 -4.81 0.41 26.19
N ALA A 148 -5.01 0.57 24.89
CA ALA A 148 -4.07 1.20 23.97
C ALA A 148 -4.81 1.83 22.79
N GLU A 149 -4.24 2.88 22.21
CA GLU A 149 -4.54 3.25 20.83
C GLU A 149 -3.62 2.46 19.91
N LEU A 150 -4.12 1.42 19.23
CA LEU A 150 -3.25 0.46 18.55
C LEU A 150 -2.42 1.08 17.43
N ILE A 151 -2.94 2.09 16.72
CA ILE A 151 -2.24 2.74 15.62
C ILE A 151 -1.01 3.48 16.17
N ASP A 152 -1.22 4.41 17.10
CA ASP A 152 -0.18 5.31 17.60
C ASP A 152 0.71 4.68 18.68
N ASP A 153 0.16 3.81 19.54
CA ASP A 153 0.90 3.25 20.67
C ASP A 153 1.71 1.99 20.28
N VAL A 154 1.31 1.26 19.23
CA VAL A 154 1.88 -0.08 18.92
C VAL A 154 2.33 -0.21 17.46
N ILE A 155 1.41 -0.04 16.50
CA ILE A 155 1.64 -0.44 15.11
C ILE A 155 2.58 0.54 14.40
N ILE A 156 2.27 1.85 14.38
CA ILE A 156 3.13 2.86 13.76
C ILE A 156 4.54 2.87 14.40
N PRO A 157 4.69 2.87 15.75
CA PRO A 157 6.00 2.77 16.38
C PRO A 157 6.81 1.56 15.89
N THR A 158 6.17 0.44 15.58
CA THR A 158 6.84 -0.75 15.06
C THR A 158 7.23 -0.57 13.58
N THR A 159 6.26 -0.26 12.72
CA THR A 159 6.45 -0.27 11.26
C THR A 159 7.30 0.91 10.78
N ALA A 160 7.14 2.09 11.39
CA ALA A 160 7.90 3.28 11.01
C ALA A 160 9.37 3.14 11.43
N ARG A 161 9.65 2.70 12.67
CA ARG A 161 11.02 2.47 13.14
C ARG A 161 11.72 1.40 12.32
N THR A 162 11.03 0.30 11.98
CA THR A 162 11.59 -0.74 11.10
C THR A 162 11.93 -0.18 9.72
N THR A 163 11.01 0.55 9.08
CA THR A 163 11.25 1.16 7.76
C THR A 163 12.42 2.13 7.78
N LEU A 164 12.49 3.01 8.79
CA LEU A 164 13.56 3.99 8.95
C LEU A 164 14.91 3.32 9.24
N TYR A 165 14.92 2.27 10.07
CA TYR A 165 16.11 1.46 10.31
C TYR A 165 16.65 0.85 9.02
N VAL A 166 15.78 0.27 8.19
CA VAL A 166 16.14 -0.29 6.87
C VAL A 166 16.81 0.75 5.98
N LEU A 167 16.35 1.99 6.03
CA LEU A 167 16.92 3.09 5.26
C LEU A 167 18.32 3.49 5.73
N GLY A 168 18.66 3.23 7.01
CA GLY A 168 19.84 3.78 7.68
C GLY A 168 19.56 5.10 8.39
N TYR A 169 18.31 5.35 8.73
CA TYR A 169 17.84 6.50 9.49
C TYR A 169 17.89 6.21 11.00
N ASP A 170 18.15 7.24 11.80
CA ASP A 170 18.17 7.11 13.26
C ASP A 170 16.74 6.86 13.78
N ALA A 171 16.51 5.64 14.28
CA ALA A 171 15.19 5.17 14.67
C ALA A 171 14.62 5.91 15.89
N ASP A 172 15.39 6.71 16.62
CA ASP A 172 14.88 7.49 17.76
C ASP A 172 14.17 8.78 17.32
N ASP A 173 14.42 9.25 16.10
CA ASP A 173 13.79 10.45 15.50
C ASP A 173 12.70 10.09 14.48
N TRP A 174 11.98 9.01 14.78
CA TRP A 174 11.00 8.42 13.88
C TRP A 174 9.67 9.18 13.82
N HIS A 175 9.29 9.85 14.91
CA HIS A 175 7.97 10.47 15.05
C HIS A 175 7.70 11.52 13.97
N ASP A 176 8.65 12.42 13.72
CA ASP A 176 8.52 13.47 12.70
C ASP A 176 8.32 12.88 11.30
N ALA A 177 9.06 11.82 10.97
CA ALA A 177 8.93 11.14 9.69
C ALA A 177 7.62 10.36 9.58
N ALA A 178 7.22 9.65 10.64
CA ALA A 178 6.05 8.79 10.66
C ALA A 178 4.75 9.60 10.61
N TYR A 179 4.58 10.60 11.47
CA TYR A 179 3.33 11.37 11.49
C TYR A 179 3.17 12.23 10.24
N ALA A 180 4.25 12.87 9.77
CA ALA A 180 4.19 13.61 8.51
C ALA A 180 3.75 12.72 7.35
N ALA A 181 4.33 11.52 7.22
CA ALA A 181 3.95 10.60 6.16
C ALA A 181 2.58 9.93 6.38
N HIS A 182 2.18 9.60 7.62
CA HIS A 182 0.86 9.07 7.95
C HIS A 182 -0.25 10.05 7.57
N GLU A 183 -0.14 11.30 8.04
CA GLU A 183 -1.07 12.39 7.68
C GLU A 183 -1.08 12.65 6.17
N GLY A 184 0.09 12.60 5.52
CA GLY A 184 0.22 12.77 4.08
C GLY A 184 -0.40 11.65 3.23
N VAL A 185 -0.78 10.51 3.83
CA VAL A 185 -1.47 9.42 3.12
C VAL A 185 -2.98 9.66 3.04
N TYR A 186 -3.61 10.10 4.14
CA TYR A 186 -5.07 10.23 4.19
C TYR A 186 -5.59 11.67 4.02
N LEU A 187 -4.71 12.67 3.99
CA LEU A 187 -5.05 14.06 3.65
C LEU A 187 -4.61 14.36 2.22
N LEU A 188 -5.45 15.09 1.49
CA LEU A 188 -5.09 15.61 0.16
C LEU A 188 -4.24 16.88 0.30
N PRO A 189 -3.35 17.20 -0.66
CA PRO A 189 -2.48 18.38 -0.59
C PRO A 189 -3.22 19.72 -0.45
N ASP A 190 -4.49 19.81 -0.83
CA ASP A 190 -5.33 21.00 -0.68
C ASP A 190 -6.12 21.04 0.64
N ASP A 191 -6.08 19.98 1.46
CA ASP A 191 -6.63 19.97 2.81
C ASP A 191 -5.80 20.92 3.72
N PRO A 192 -6.42 21.86 4.46
CA PRO A 192 -5.71 22.76 5.37
C PRO A 192 -4.90 22.06 6.47
N ARG A 193 -5.21 20.80 6.78
CA ARG A 193 -4.51 19.99 7.77
C ARG A 193 -3.32 19.24 7.16
N TYR A 194 -3.17 19.23 5.84
CA TYR A 194 -2.08 18.53 5.18
C TYR A 194 -0.72 19.04 5.69
N PRO A 195 0.21 18.16 6.07
CA PRO A 195 1.43 18.53 6.79
C PRO A 195 2.52 19.05 5.86
N HIS A 196 2.24 20.10 5.07
CA HIS A 196 3.15 20.65 4.05
C HIS A 196 4.55 20.94 4.59
N GLU A 197 4.63 21.62 5.74
CA GLU A 197 5.92 21.98 6.33
C GLU A 197 6.69 20.75 6.84
N ALA A 198 6.00 19.79 7.47
CA ALA A 198 6.66 18.58 7.97
C ALA A 198 7.15 17.70 6.82
N GLN A 199 6.36 17.59 5.76
CA GLN A 199 6.74 16.93 4.50
C GLN A 199 7.98 17.59 3.87
N ALA A 200 8.00 18.92 3.81
CA ALA A 200 9.15 19.65 3.28
C ALA A 200 10.41 19.42 4.15
N ARG A 201 10.29 19.49 5.49
CA ARG A 201 11.40 19.22 6.43
C ARG A 201 11.93 17.80 6.27
N LEU A 202 11.05 16.81 6.15
CA LEU A 202 11.43 15.41 5.96
C LEU A 202 12.22 15.21 4.68
N ARG A 203 11.79 15.82 3.57
CA ARG A 203 12.51 15.77 2.29
C ARG A 203 13.87 16.46 2.34
N VAL A 204 13.99 17.61 3.01
CA VAL A 204 15.30 18.25 3.23
C VAL A 204 16.23 17.31 4.00
N ARG A 205 15.72 16.68 5.06
CA ARG A 205 16.50 15.72 5.85
C ARG A 205 16.96 14.53 5.02
N PHE A 206 16.13 13.97 4.15
CA PHE A 206 16.56 12.90 3.24
C PHE A 206 17.71 13.33 2.34
N ARG A 207 17.69 14.58 1.83
CA ARG A 207 18.79 15.11 1.01
C ARG A 207 20.07 15.25 1.80
N ASP A 208 19.99 15.75 3.03
CA ASP A 208 21.16 15.89 3.91
C ASP A 208 21.78 14.52 4.23
N MET A 209 20.94 13.52 4.49
CA MET A 209 21.38 12.15 4.75
C MET A 209 22.00 11.50 3.51
N LEU A 210 21.40 11.67 2.33
CA LEU A 210 21.96 11.20 1.07
C LEU A 210 23.32 11.86 0.79
N ALA A 211 23.45 13.17 1.01
CA ALA A 211 24.71 13.88 0.85
C ALA A 211 25.78 13.35 1.82
N ALA A 212 25.43 13.14 3.09
CA ALA A 212 26.34 12.56 4.08
C ALA A 212 26.77 11.14 3.71
N ARG A 213 25.83 10.29 3.27
CA ARG A 213 26.12 8.91 2.84
C ARG A 213 26.92 8.82 1.55
N GLY A 214 26.85 9.82 0.68
CA GLY A 214 27.72 9.94 -0.48
C GLY A 214 29.19 10.17 -0.11
N GLN A 215 29.45 10.86 1.01
CA GLN A 215 30.80 11.08 1.53
C GLN A 215 31.29 9.94 2.44
N THR A 216 30.39 9.33 3.19
CA THR A 216 30.70 8.23 4.13
C THR A 216 29.63 7.14 4.04
N PRO A 217 29.75 6.21 3.09
CA PRO A 217 28.82 5.09 2.95
C PRO A 217 28.85 4.17 4.18
N ALA A 218 27.65 3.77 4.63
CA ALA A 218 27.43 2.89 5.79
C ALA A 218 26.88 1.50 5.42
N GLY A 219 26.68 1.23 4.12
CA GLY A 219 26.15 -0.06 3.64
C GLY A 219 24.64 -0.23 3.80
N ASP A 220 23.92 0.87 4.01
CA ASP A 220 22.45 0.96 4.08
C ASP A 220 21.83 1.39 2.74
N VAL A 221 20.49 1.45 2.67
CA VAL A 221 19.77 1.85 1.45
C VAL A 221 20.17 3.28 1.03
N LEU A 222 20.31 4.21 1.98
CA LEU A 222 20.75 5.57 1.70
C LEU A 222 22.14 5.60 1.06
N SER A 223 23.07 4.75 1.51
CA SER A 223 24.39 4.59 0.90
C SER A 223 24.30 4.08 -0.53
N ALA A 224 23.45 3.08 -0.76
CA ALA A 224 23.25 2.53 -2.10
C ALA A 224 22.64 3.56 -3.06
N LEU A 225 21.68 4.37 -2.60
CA LEU A 225 21.10 5.45 -3.41
C LEU A 225 22.07 6.61 -3.63
N ALA A 226 22.84 7.00 -2.61
CA ALA A 226 23.80 8.10 -2.70
C ALA A 226 25.01 7.80 -3.60
N THR A 227 25.36 6.52 -3.75
CA THR A 227 26.50 6.06 -4.57
C THR A 227 26.08 5.29 -5.82
N GLY A 228 24.77 5.12 -6.02
CA GLY A 228 24.21 4.32 -7.09
C GLY A 228 24.39 4.98 -8.45
N THR A 229 24.40 4.15 -9.50
CA THR A 229 24.49 4.60 -10.89
C THR A 229 23.32 4.08 -11.71
N VAL A 230 22.88 4.89 -12.66
CA VAL A 230 21.81 4.58 -13.62
C VAL A 230 22.27 5.08 -14.98
N GLN A 231 22.21 4.21 -15.99
CA GLN A 231 22.68 4.46 -17.35
C GLN A 231 24.15 4.91 -17.43
N GLY A 232 24.98 4.40 -16.50
CA GLY A 232 26.41 4.73 -16.42
C GLY A 232 26.73 6.04 -15.69
N GLU A 233 25.72 6.82 -15.30
CA GLU A 233 25.88 8.09 -14.60
C GLU A 233 25.47 7.97 -13.12
N PRO A 234 26.03 8.79 -12.22
CA PRO A 234 25.58 8.87 -10.83
C PRO A 234 24.09 9.19 -10.72
N LEU A 235 23.40 8.55 -9.77
CA LEU A 235 22.00 8.85 -9.49
C LEU A 235 21.86 10.29 -8.99
N GLY A 236 21.04 11.09 -9.67
CA GLY A 236 20.79 12.48 -9.26
C GLY A 236 20.13 12.55 -7.88
N LEU A 237 20.49 13.55 -7.08
CA LEU A 237 20.02 13.72 -5.70
C LEU A 237 18.49 13.77 -5.59
N GLU A 238 17.82 14.45 -6.52
CA GLU A 238 16.35 14.52 -6.57
C GLU A 238 15.71 13.14 -6.80
N VAL A 239 16.30 12.33 -7.68
CA VAL A 239 15.85 10.97 -7.96
C VAL A 239 16.05 10.09 -6.74
N ALA A 240 17.24 10.15 -6.13
CA ALA A 240 17.57 9.42 -4.91
C ALA A 240 16.63 9.80 -3.75
N GLU A 241 16.36 11.09 -3.54
CA GLU A 241 15.44 11.55 -2.50
C GLU A 241 14.00 11.08 -2.73
N SER A 242 13.50 11.18 -3.95
CA SER A 242 12.17 10.66 -4.31
C SER A 242 12.04 9.15 -4.05
N MET A 243 13.11 8.39 -4.30
CA MET A 243 13.19 6.96 -4.02
C MET A 243 13.18 6.66 -2.50
N VAL A 244 13.95 7.39 -1.69
CA VAL A 244 13.87 7.33 -0.22
C VAL A 244 12.46 7.65 0.27
N ASN A 245 11.89 8.74 -0.25
CA ASN A 245 10.54 9.18 0.13
C ASN A 245 9.50 8.09 -0.18
N ALA A 246 9.58 7.43 -1.35
CA ALA A 246 8.67 6.35 -1.70
C ALA A 246 8.76 5.15 -0.74
N LEU A 247 9.96 4.81 -0.27
CA LEU A 247 10.16 3.76 0.73
C LEU A 247 9.56 4.13 2.09
N VAL A 248 9.68 5.38 2.53
CA VAL A 248 9.08 5.84 3.79
C VAL A 248 7.55 5.82 3.70
N PHE A 249 6.96 6.45 2.68
CA PHE A 249 5.51 6.48 2.51
C PHE A 249 4.90 5.08 2.33
N GLY A 250 5.54 4.23 1.51
CA GLY A 250 5.04 2.87 1.27
C GLY A 250 5.27 1.92 2.44
N GLY A 251 6.36 2.12 3.20
CA GLY A 251 6.91 1.13 4.13
C GLY A 251 6.12 0.93 5.42
N PHE A 252 5.48 1.95 5.96
CA PHE A 252 4.79 1.81 7.26
C PHE A 252 3.27 1.93 7.20
N ASP A 253 2.70 2.86 6.43
CA ASP A 253 1.25 3.13 6.48
C ASP A 253 0.42 1.94 5.95
N THR A 254 0.88 1.35 4.86
CA THR A 254 0.19 0.20 4.24
C THR A 254 0.22 -1.03 5.14
N THR A 255 1.35 -1.31 5.79
CA THR A 255 1.48 -2.39 6.77
C THR A 255 0.64 -2.10 8.01
N THR A 256 0.55 -0.83 8.43
CA THR A 256 -0.31 -0.39 9.54
C THR A 256 -1.77 -0.72 9.26
N ALA A 257 -2.28 -0.31 8.10
CA ALA A 257 -3.65 -0.56 7.68
C ALA A 257 -4.00 -2.06 7.55
N ALA A 258 -3.07 -2.86 7.01
CA ALA A 258 -3.24 -4.31 6.90
C ALA A 258 -3.32 -4.97 8.29
N THR A 259 -2.44 -4.58 9.21
CA THR A 259 -2.38 -5.10 10.58
C THR A 259 -3.65 -4.75 11.35
N ALA A 260 -4.06 -3.48 11.29
CA ALA A 260 -5.27 -3.00 11.93
C ALA A 260 -6.52 -3.74 11.40
N SER A 261 -6.65 -3.90 10.08
CA SER A 261 -7.79 -4.62 9.47
C SER A 261 -7.88 -6.07 9.96
N ALA A 262 -6.74 -6.76 10.05
CA ALA A 262 -6.67 -8.12 10.56
C ALA A 262 -7.05 -8.19 12.05
N LEU A 263 -6.53 -7.30 12.90
CA LEU A 263 -6.87 -7.29 14.33
C LEU A 263 -8.35 -6.94 14.59
N ILE A 264 -8.91 -5.98 13.87
CA ILE A 264 -10.34 -5.64 13.93
C ILE A 264 -11.19 -6.88 13.63
N HIS A 265 -10.81 -7.68 12.62
CA HIS A 265 -11.50 -8.92 12.30
C HIS A 265 -11.33 -9.99 13.38
N LEU A 266 -10.10 -10.24 13.80
CA LEU A 266 -9.77 -11.35 14.71
C LEU A 266 -10.36 -11.14 16.11
N THR A 267 -10.49 -9.89 16.58
CA THR A 267 -11.15 -9.58 17.86
C THR A 267 -12.65 -9.91 17.86
N GLN A 268 -13.27 -10.03 16.68
CA GLN A 268 -14.65 -10.48 16.49
C GLN A 268 -14.77 -11.99 16.24
N HIS A 269 -13.64 -12.70 16.03
CA HIS A 269 -13.58 -14.12 15.69
C HIS A 269 -12.52 -14.85 16.54
N PRO A 270 -12.79 -15.12 17.83
CA PRO A 270 -11.79 -15.62 18.78
C PRO A 270 -11.17 -16.98 18.40
N ASP A 271 -11.92 -17.84 17.72
CA ASP A 271 -11.43 -19.13 17.20
C ASP A 271 -10.36 -18.94 16.11
N GLN A 272 -10.58 -17.96 15.23
CA GLN A 272 -9.61 -17.58 14.21
C GLN A 272 -8.41 -16.86 14.83
N ALA A 273 -8.64 -15.97 15.80
CA ALA A 273 -7.58 -15.29 16.55
C ALA A 273 -6.63 -16.29 17.22
N GLU A 274 -7.18 -17.30 17.89
CA GLU A 274 -6.39 -18.35 18.52
C GLU A 274 -5.54 -19.13 17.51
N ARG A 275 -6.15 -19.53 16.38
CA ARG A 275 -5.41 -20.22 15.30
C ARG A 275 -4.31 -19.34 14.70
N VAL A 276 -4.60 -18.07 14.41
CA VAL A 276 -3.60 -17.09 13.93
C VAL A 276 -2.45 -16.97 14.93
N ARG A 277 -2.75 -16.94 16.23
CA ARG A 277 -1.75 -16.84 17.29
C ARG A 277 -0.86 -18.09 17.36
N THR A 278 -1.42 -19.29 17.32
CA THR A 278 -0.69 -20.54 17.63
C THR A 278 -0.18 -21.32 16.42
N ASP A 279 -0.77 -21.14 15.23
CA ASP A 279 -0.42 -21.90 14.01
C ASP A 279 0.20 -20.98 12.96
N ALA A 280 1.52 -21.06 12.80
CA ALA A 280 2.27 -20.25 11.86
C ALA A 280 1.94 -20.55 10.38
N ALA A 281 1.51 -21.76 10.04
CA ALA A 281 1.13 -22.09 8.66
C ALA A 281 -0.23 -21.47 8.34
N TYR A 282 -1.19 -21.59 9.26
CA TYR A 282 -2.50 -20.94 9.17
C TYR A 282 -2.36 -19.41 9.09
N ARG A 283 -1.56 -18.81 9.97
CA ARG A 283 -1.32 -17.35 9.99
C ARG A 283 -0.75 -16.85 8.67
N LYS A 284 0.22 -17.54 8.07
CA LYS A 284 0.78 -17.17 6.77
C LYS A 284 -0.29 -17.14 5.67
N ASN A 285 -1.21 -18.11 5.65
CA ASN A 285 -2.31 -18.10 4.68
C ASN A 285 -3.33 -16.99 5.00
N ALA A 286 -3.66 -16.79 6.27
CA ALA A 286 -4.55 -15.74 6.74
C ALA A 286 -4.05 -14.35 6.32
N ILE A 287 -2.73 -14.10 6.38
CA ILE A 287 -2.11 -12.84 5.92
C ILE A 287 -2.40 -12.59 4.43
N GLU A 288 -2.24 -13.59 3.57
CA GLU A 288 -2.58 -13.45 2.14
C GLU A 288 -4.08 -13.14 1.95
N GLU A 289 -4.95 -13.80 2.72
CA GLU A 289 -6.39 -13.56 2.63
C GLU A 289 -6.79 -12.17 3.16
N PHE A 290 -6.18 -11.69 4.26
CA PHE A 290 -6.38 -10.34 4.75
C PHE A 290 -5.96 -9.29 3.71
N LEU A 291 -4.79 -9.49 3.09
CA LEU A 291 -4.30 -8.60 2.03
C LEU A 291 -5.19 -8.64 0.79
N ARG A 292 -5.73 -9.81 0.42
CA ARG A 292 -6.73 -9.92 -0.66
C ARG A 292 -8.00 -9.15 -0.31
N PHE A 293 -8.53 -9.38 0.88
CA PHE A 293 -9.86 -8.92 1.27
C PHE A 293 -9.89 -7.43 1.63
N TRP A 294 -8.85 -6.93 2.30
CA TRP A 294 -8.63 -5.54 2.69
C TRP A 294 -7.27 -5.03 2.19
N PRO A 295 -7.12 -4.82 0.88
CA PRO A 295 -5.87 -4.31 0.33
C PRO A 295 -5.63 -2.86 0.80
N PRO A 296 -4.47 -2.55 1.39
CA PRO A 296 -4.15 -1.17 1.76
C PRO A 296 -4.07 -0.26 0.53
N GLY A 297 -3.33 -0.66 -0.51
CA GLY A 297 -3.32 0.02 -1.80
C GLY A 297 -4.46 -0.48 -2.69
N THR A 298 -5.42 0.39 -3.03
CA THR A 298 -6.66 -0.06 -3.71
C THR A 298 -6.60 -0.02 -5.23
N GLY A 299 -5.68 0.75 -5.81
CA GLY A 299 -5.48 0.78 -7.25
C GLY A 299 -4.31 1.65 -7.68
N ILE A 300 -3.90 1.50 -8.93
CA ILE A 300 -2.76 2.23 -9.52
C ILE A 300 -3.03 2.44 -11.01
N ALA A 301 -2.62 3.60 -11.54
CA ALA A 301 -2.87 3.97 -12.93
C ALA A 301 -1.71 3.60 -13.87
N ARG A 302 -2.04 3.42 -15.13
CA ARG A 302 -1.15 3.44 -16.29
C ARG A 302 -1.72 4.36 -17.36
N THR A 303 -0.92 4.71 -18.36
CA THR A 303 -1.40 5.43 -19.55
C THR A 303 -1.16 4.60 -20.80
N ALA A 304 -2.17 4.48 -21.67
CA ALA A 304 -1.99 3.81 -22.95
C ALA A 304 -1.13 4.68 -23.89
N VAL A 305 0.03 4.20 -24.35
CA VAL A 305 0.91 4.98 -25.27
C VAL A 305 0.56 4.79 -26.75
N ARG A 306 -0.36 3.88 -27.04
CA ARG A 306 -0.91 3.56 -28.36
C ARG A 306 -2.35 3.06 -28.21
N ASP A 307 -3.13 3.11 -29.28
CA ASP A 307 -4.47 2.54 -29.29
C ASP A 307 -4.41 1.03 -29.00
N THR A 308 -5.33 0.55 -28.18
CA THR A 308 -5.41 -0.85 -27.75
C THR A 308 -6.85 -1.20 -27.32
N GLU A 309 -7.04 -2.38 -26.74
CA GLU A 309 -8.32 -2.81 -26.20
C GLU A 309 -8.15 -3.52 -24.84
N ILE A 310 -9.20 -3.44 -24.03
CA ILE A 310 -9.33 -4.17 -22.76
C ILE A 310 -10.76 -4.73 -22.71
N LEU A 311 -10.90 -6.06 -22.64
CA LEU A 311 -12.19 -6.76 -22.74
C LEU A 311 -13.09 -6.25 -23.89
N GLY A 312 -12.49 -6.02 -25.06
CA GLY A 312 -13.17 -5.52 -26.26
C GLY A 312 -13.61 -4.05 -26.19
N GLN A 313 -13.27 -3.30 -25.15
CA GLN A 313 -13.44 -1.85 -25.12
C GLN A 313 -12.22 -1.16 -25.74
N PRO A 314 -12.39 -0.28 -26.74
CA PRO A 314 -11.29 0.45 -27.34
C PRO A 314 -10.74 1.50 -26.36
N ILE A 315 -9.43 1.45 -26.13
CA ILE A 315 -8.68 2.38 -25.30
C ILE A 315 -7.79 3.22 -26.22
N ALA A 316 -8.01 4.53 -26.24
CA ALA A 316 -7.24 5.42 -27.10
C ALA A 316 -5.89 5.77 -26.46
N ARG A 317 -4.90 6.07 -27.32
CA ARG A 317 -3.63 6.66 -26.88
C ARG A 317 -3.86 7.89 -25.98
N GLY A 318 -3.13 7.95 -24.87
CA GLY A 318 -3.18 9.04 -23.88
C GLY A 318 -4.26 8.87 -22.81
N GLU A 319 -5.11 7.84 -22.91
CA GLU A 319 -6.10 7.54 -21.88
C GLU A 319 -5.46 6.79 -20.71
N SER A 320 -5.84 7.21 -19.50
CA SER A 320 -5.42 6.56 -18.28
C SER A 320 -6.28 5.32 -18.01
N VAL A 321 -5.63 4.27 -17.54
CA VAL A 321 -6.24 3.02 -17.13
C VAL A 321 -5.89 2.78 -15.67
N TYR A 322 -6.89 2.88 -14.80
CA TYR A 322 -6.81 2.58 -13.38
C TYR A 322 -7.01 1.08 -13.16
N MET A 323 -5.92 0.39 -12.83
CA MET A 323 -5.96 -0.99 -12.36
C MET A 323 -6.53 -1.00 -10.96
N TRP A 324 -7.83 -1.30 -10.84
CA TRP A 324 -8.52 -1.34 -9.57
C TRP A 324 -8.18 -2.65 -8.83
N LEU A 325 -7.02 -2.67 -8.18
CA LEU A 325 -6.47 -3.85 -7.48
C LEU A 325 -7.47 -4.44 -6.47
N ALA A 326 -8.18 -3.57 -5.73
CA ALA A 326 -9.18 -4.02 -4.76
C ALA A 326 -10.41 -4.68 -5.41
N GLY A 327 -10.80 -4.21 -6.60
CA GLY A 327 -11.82 -4.86 -7.43
C GLY A 327 -11.34 -6.18 -8.04
N ALA A 328 -10.09 -6.24 -8.49
CA ALA A 328 -9.46 -7.46 -9.03
C ALA A 328 -9.27 -8.56 -7.97
N ASN A 329 -8.98 -8.20 -6.73
CA ASN A 329 -8.97 -9.13 -5.60
C ASN A 329 -10.37 -9.71 -5.26
N ARG A 330 -11.42 -9.19 -5.89
CA ARG A 330 -12.81 -9.65 -5.79
C ARG A 330 -13.35 -10.23 -7.09
N ASP A 331 -12.49 -10.51 -8.06
CA ASP A 331 -12.90 -11.14 -9.30
C ASP A 331 -13.40 -12.57 -9.04
N PRO A 332 -14.69 -12.89 -9.29
CA PRO A 332 -15.23 -14.22 -9.06
C PRO A 332 -14.68 -15.29 -10.01
N LEU A 333 -14.10 -14.90 -11.15
CA LEU A 333 -13.42 -15.84 -12.04
C LEU A 333 -12.08 -16.30 -11.46
N LYS A 334 -11.47 -15.48 -10.59
CA LYS A 334 -10.22 -15.82 -9.89
C LYS A 334 -10.48 -16.37 -8.48
N PHE A 335 -11.35 -15.74 -7.71
CA PHE A 335 -11.63 -16.06 -6.31
C PHE A 335 -13.12 -16.43 -6.15
N PRO A 336 -13.47 -17.74 -6.07
CA PRO A 336 -14.84 -18.16 -5.79
C PRO A 336 -15.34 -17.58 -4.47
N ASP A 337 -16.59 -17.15 -4.43
CA ASP A 337 -17.18 -16.41 -3.29
C ASP A 337 -16.26 -15.29 -2.77
N PRO A 338 -15.93 -14.29 -3.62
CA PRO A 338 -14.85 -13.33 -3.33
C PRO A 338 -15.13 -12.44 -2.12
N ASP A 339 -16.41 -12.25 -1.77
CA ASP A 339 -16.85 -11.46 -0.62
C ASP A 339 -16.90 -12.26 0.70
N ARG A 340 -16.60 -13.56 0.66
CA ARG A 340 -16.34 -14.36 1.87
C ARG A 340 -14.86 -14.24 2.23
N LEU A 341 -14.60 -13.76 3.45
CA LEU A 341 -13.28 -13.81 4.05
C LEU A 341 -13.02 -15.24 4.55
N ASP A 342 -12.16 -15.96 3.85
CA ASP A 342 -11.84 -17.36 4.12
C ASP A 342 -10.34 -17.50 4.35
N LEU A 343 -9.94 -17.53 5.63
CA LEU A 343 -8.52 -17.56 6.01
C LEU A 343 -7.80 -18.85 5.59
N GLU A 344 -8.52 -19.86 5.08
CA GLU A 344 -7.99 -21.11 4.54
C GLU A 344 -8.07 -21.19 3.02
N ARG A 345 -8.42 -20.08 2.35
CA ARG A 345 -8.51 -20.01 0.88
C ARG A 345 -7.18 -20.40 0.23
N ASP A 346 -7.18 -21.51 -0.51
CA ASP A 346 -5.98 -22.09 -1.15
C ASP A 346 -5.27 -21.15 -2.14
N ASN A 347 -6.03 -20.27 -2.79
CA ASN A 347 -5.54 -19.35 -3.80
C ASN A 347 -5.42 -17.89 -3.31
N ALA A 348 -5.48 -17.63 -2.00
CA ALA A 348 -5.38 -16.29 -1.44
C ALA A 348 -4.12 -15.54 -1.92
N ARG A 349 -2.97 -16.24 -1.99
CA ARG A 349 -1.67 -15.71 -2.47
C ARG A 349 -1.66 -15.13 -3.88
N ASP A 350 -2.69 -15.39 -4.68
CA ASP A 350 -2.79 -14.89 -6.05
C ASP A 350 -3.37 -13.46 -6.11
N HIS A 351 -3.63 -12.84 -4.96
CA HIS A 351 -4.07 -11.45 -4.88
C HIS A 351 -3.06 -10.48 -5.52
N VAL A 352 -3.55 -9.33 -5.96
CA VAL A 352 -2.78 -8.26 -6.61
C VAL A 352 -2.59 -7.03 -5.71
N SER A 353 -2.80 -7.15 -4.40
CA SER A 353 -2.61 -6.05 -3.42
C SER A 353 -1.19 -5.47 -3.40
N PHE A 354 -0.19 -6.23 -3.86
CA PHE A 354 1.18 -5.76 -4.05
C PHE A 354 1.45 -5.30 -5.49
N SER A 355 0.42 -4.99 -6.26
CA SER A 355 0.51 -4.78 -7.72
C SER A 355 1.13 -5.99 -8.44
N THR A 356 1.49 -5.82 -9.72
CA THR A 356 2.00 -6.88 -10.58
C THR A 356 3.02 -6.37 -11.60
N GLY A 357 3.63 -7.30 -12.34
CA GLY A 357 4.66 -7.03 -13.35
C GLY A 357 5.89 -6.34 -12.79
N HIS A 358 6.45 -5.40 -13.56
CA HIS A 358 7.70 -4.71 -13.22
C HIS A 358 7.60 -3.93 -11.90
N HIS A 359 6.42 -3.41 -11.58
CA HIS A 359 6.18 -2.58 -10.40
C HIS A 359 5.60 -3.34 -9.20
N ARG A 360 5.64 -4.68 -9.20
CA ARG A 360 5.26 -5.47 -8.02
C ARG A 360 6.01 -4.93 -6.79
N CYS A 361 5.32 -4.76 -5.66
CA CYS A 361 5.85 -4.11 -4.47
C CYS A 361 7.18 -4.73 -4.02
N LEU A 362 8.20 -3.88 -3.93
CA LEU A 362 9.54 -4.25 -3.48
C LEU A 362 9.54 -4.68 -2.01
N GLY A 363 8.79 -3.95 -1.16
CA GLY A 363 8.67 -4.22 0.27
C GLY A 363 7.75 -5.38 0.66
N SER A 364 7.12 -6.08 -0.29
CA SER A 364 6.17 -7.15 0.03
C SER A 364 6.71 -8.26 0.95
N PRO A 365 8.00 -8.67 0.89
CA PRO A 365 8.55 -9.62 1.85
C PRO A 365 8.62 -9.05 3.28
N LEU A 366 8.98 -7.76 3.42
CA LEU A 366 9.08 -7.08 4.72
C LEU A 366 7.69 -6.95 5.35
N ALA A 367 6.72 -6.41 4.60
CA ALA A 367 5.35 -6.22 5.08
C ALA A 367 4.72 -7.54 5.58
N LYS A 368 4.97 -8.66 4.89
CA LYS A 368 4.49 -9.98 5.32
C LYS A 368 5.16 -10.49 6.59
N ALA A 369 6.46 -10.24 6.76
CA ALA A 369 7.18 -10.60 7.97
C ALA A 369 6.70 -9.77 9.17
N GLU A 370 6.49 -8.47 8.97
CA GLU A 370 5.94 -7.57 9.99
C GLU A 370 4.51 -7.98 10.38
N LEU A 371 3.64 -8.28 9.41
CA LEU A 371 2.29 -8.79 9.69
C LEU A 371 2.33 -10.10 10.49
N ASP A 372 3.20 -11.04 10.13
CA ASP A 372 3.37 -12.31 10.84
C ASP A 372 3.77 -12.09 12.31
N ALA A 373 4.79 -11.26 12.54
CA ALA A 373 5.30 -10.96 13.87
C ALA A 373 4.29 -10.17 14.71
N MET A 374 3.64 -9.15 14.13
CA MET A 374 2.66 -8.32 14.83
C MET A 374 1.43 -9.12 15.22
N LEU A 375 0.83 -9.89 14.30
CA LEU A 375 -0.35 -10.67 14.60
C LEU A 375 -0.08 -11.72 15.69
N GLU A 376 1.03 -12.44 15.61
CA GLU A 376 1.44 -13.41 16.64
C GLU A 376 1.61 -12.73 18.01
N THR A 377 2.43 -11.68 18.05
CA THR A 377 2.91 -11.09 19.31
C THR A 377 1.81 -10.28 19.98
N ILE A 378 1.04 -9.49 19.23
CA ILE A 378 -0.06 -8.68 19.78
C ILE A 378 -1.13 -9.59 20.39
N LEU A 379 -1.55 -10.65 19.68
CA LEU A 379 -2.54 -11.60 20.19
C LEU A 379 -2.03 -12.41 21.40
N THR A 380 -0.71 -12.56 21.53
CA THR A 380 -0.09 -13.26 22.66
C THR A 380 0.06 -12.35 23.88
N ARG A 381 0.54 -11.11 23.68
CA ARG A 381 0.90 -10.19 24.76
C ARG A 381 -0.26 -9.33 25.25
N LEU A 382 -1.32 -9.16 24.46
CA LEU A 382 -2.54 -8.44 24.84
C LEU A 382 -3.71 -9.44 24.99
N PRO A 383 -3.72 -10.29 26.03
CA PRO A 383 -4.73 -11.32 26.19
C PRO A 383 -6.13 -10.73 26.37
N GLY A 384 -7.11 -11.28 25.65
CA GLY A 384 -8.48 -10.78 25.67
C GLY A 384 -8.62 -9.43 24.96
N LEU A 385 -7.75 -9.13 23.99
CA LEU A 385 -7.85 -7.97 23.10
C LEU A 385 -9.27 -7.84 22.53
N ARG A 386 -9.85 -6.65 22.69
CA ARG A 386 -11.12 -6.25 22.12
C ARG A 386 -10.98 -4.88 21.48
N ILE A 387 -11.53 -4.75 20.29
CA ILE A 387 -11.68 -3.49 19.57
C ILE A 387 -13.18 -3.29 19.41
N ASP A 388 -13.67 -2.11 19.80
CA ASP A 388 -15.05 -1.70 19.52
C ASP A 388 -15.10 -1.13 18.10
N PRO A 389 -15.78 -1.79 17.13
CA PRO A 389 -15.85 -1.30 15.77
C PRO A 389 -16.46 0.11 15.66
N ASP A 390 -17.33 0.50 16.60
CA ASP A 390 -17.97 1.82 16.60
C ASP A 390 -17.01 2.93 17.07
N ALA A 391 -15.91 2.57 17.75
CA ALA A 391 -14.87 3.49 18.20
C ALA A 391 -13.73 3.65 17.19
N VAL A 392 -13.68 2.81 16.14
CA VAL A 392 -12.64 2.86 15.10
C VAL A 392 -12.87 4.06 14.18
N VAL A 393 -11.82 4.81 13.93
CA VAL A 393 -11.83 5.94 12.99
C VAL A 393 -11.05 5.56 11.74
N GLY A 394 -11.76 5.25 10.67
CA GLY A 394 -11.17 5.05 9.33
C GLY A 394 -10.71 6.36 8.69
N TYR A 395 -9.90 6.26 7.64
CA TYR A 395 -9.57 7.41 6.80
C TYR A 395 -10.84 8.08 6.22
N PRO A 396 -10.84 9.41 5.99
CA PRO A 396 -12.01 10.12 5.47
C PRO A 396 -12.36 9.70 4.03
N SER A 397 -11.36 9.26 3.26
CA SER A 397 -11.49 8.66 1.94
C SER A 397 -10.44 7.58 1.75
N ILE A 398 -10.48 6.87 0.62
CA ILE A 398 -9.42 5.92 0.25
C ILE A 398 -8.34 6.63 -0.57
N GLY A 399 -8.70 7.30 -1.67
CA GLY A 399 -7.72 7.93 -2.54
C GLY A 399 -6.61 6.96 -2.96
N GLY A 400 -5.41 7.11 -2.38
CA GLY A 400 -4.27 6.20 -2.58
C GLY A 400 -4.19 4.98 -1.65
N ALA A 401 -4.75 5.05 -0.44
CA ALA A 401 -4.66 3.97 0.55
C ALA A 401 -5.90 3.88 1.45
N HIS A 402 -6.29 2.67 1.81
CA HIS A 402 -7.37 2.39 2.76
C HIS A 402 -6.76 2.01 4.11
N GLY A 403 -7.15 2.72 5.18
CA GLY A 403 -6.58 2.54 6.52
C GLY A 403 -7.37 3.24 7.62
N TYR A 404 -6.74 3.42 8.78
CA TYR A 404 -7.36 3.92 10.01
C TYR A 404 -6.50 4.98 10.67
N ILE A 405 -7.17 6.03 11.17
CA ILE A 405 -6.59 7.08 12.01
C ILE A 405 -6.48 6.60 13.45
N SER A 406 -7.49 5.87 13.95
CA SER A 406 -7.53 5.40 15.35
C SER A 406 -8.25 4.06 15.45
N VAL A 407 -7.67 3.17 16.26
CA VAL A 407 -8.19 1.84 16.62
C VAL A 407 -8.01 1.65 18.13
N PRO A 408 -8.93 2.20 18.94
CA PRO A 408 -8.88 2.06 20.39
C PRO A 408 -9.14 0.60 20.79
N ALA A 409 -8.33 0.07 21.68
CA ALA A 409 -8.45 -1.31 22.13
C ALA A 409 -8.35 -1.44 23.65
N THR A 410 -9.00 -2.49 24.17
CA THR A 410 -8.92 -2.92 25.56
C THR A 410 -8.45 -4.37 25.64
N PHE A 411 -7.76 -4.72 26.72
CA PHE A 411 -7.24 -6.07 26.95
C PHE A 411 -7.02 -6.30 28.44
N THR A 412 -6.78 -7.56 28.83
CA THR A 412 -6.43 -7.87 30.21
C THR A 412 -5.02 -7.36 30.49
N PRO A 413 -4.81 -6.46 31.50
CA PRO A 413 -3.48 -5.99 31.83
C PRO A 413 -2.55 -7.16 32.18
N THR A 414 -1.36 -7.17 31.59
CA THR A 414 -0.30 -8.11 31.96
C THR A 414 0.77 -7.34 32.73
N SER A 415 1.36 -7.96 33.76
CA SER A 415 2.52 -7.38 34.45
C SER A 415 3.62 -7.09 33.43
N THR A 416 4.07 -5.83 33.34
CA THR A 416 5.26 -5.44 32.58
C THR A 416 6.41 -6.33 33.06
N PRO A 417 7.24 -6.91 32.16
CA PRO A 417 8.46 -7.57 32.60
C PRO A 417 9.25 -6.57 33.44
N THR A 418 9.42 -6.85 34.73
CA THR A 418 10.31 -6.05 35.58
C THR A 418 11.68 -6.08 34.90
N GLU A 419 12.25 -4.94 34.54
CA GLU A 419 13.64 -4.85 34.09
C GLU A 419 14.51 -5.58 35.12
N VAL A 420 15.21 -6.64 34.69
CA VAL A 420 16.17 -7.39 35.51
C VAL A 420 17.56 -6.83 35.31
#